data_AF-A0A7Z0RS86-F1
#
_entry.id   AF-A0A7Z0RS86-F1
#
_cell.length_a   1.000
_cell.length_b   1.000
_cell.length_c   1.000
_cell.angle_alpha   90.00
_cell.angle_beta   90.00
_cell.angle_gamma   90.00
#
_symmetry.space_group_name_H-M   'P 1'
#
loop_
_entity.id
_entity.type
_entity.pdbx_description
1 polymer ?
#
loop_
_entity_poly.entity_id
_entity_poly.type
_entity_poly.pdbx_seq_one_letter_code
_entity_poly.pdbx_strand_id
1 'polypeptide(L)'
;MLIYEYPKCSTCRAAKKFINEKNIDAKFIDITKEQPSKEDINKILEQFNIDIKKLFNTSGLKYRELGLKDKLPTLNLEEKIDILLSD
;
A
#
# COMPACT_ATOMS: atom_id res chain seq x y z
N MET A 1 15.65 -5.09 1.75
CA MET A 1 14.19 -5.17 1.46
C MET A 1 13.60 -3.76 1.44
N LEU A 2 12.66 -3.42 0.56
CA LEU A 2 12.00 -2.11 0.54
C LEU A 2 10.65 -2.21 1.25
N ILE A 3 10.37 -1.30 2.18
CA ILE A 3 9.15 -1.29 2.98
C ILE A 3 8.54 0.09 2.96
N TYR A 4 7.36 0.16 2.38
CA TYR A 4 6.53 1.35 2.37
C TYR A 4 5.82 1.47 3.73
N GLU A 5 6.06 2.56 4.43
CA GLU A 5 5.46 2.85 5.72
C GLU A 5 4.75 4.20 5.74
N TYR A 6 3.79 4.33 6.65
CA TYR A 6 3.21 5.62 7.02
C TYR A 6 3.65 5.95 8.45
N PRO A 7 4.46 7.00 8.71
CA PRO A 7 5.06 7.25 10.02
C PRO A 7 4.04 7.42 11.16
N LYS A 8 2.84 7.94 10.86
CA LYS A 8 1.77 8.12 11.85
C LYS A 8 1.03 6.81 12.18
N CYS A 9 1.21 5.76 11.37
CA CYS A 9 0.55 4.48 11.58
C CYS A 9 1.20 3.70 12.74
N SER A 10 0.39 3.26 13.71
CA SER A 10 0.85 2.47 14.84
C SER A 10 1.30 1.07 14.43
N THR A 11 0.64 0.44 13.46
CA THR A 11 1.01 -0.90 12.96
C THR A 11 2.31 -0.86 12.17
N CYS A 12 2.56 0.18 11.37
CA CYS A 12 3.85 0.36 10.67
C CYS A 12 5.01 0.48 11.65
N ARG A 13 4.84 1.26 12.73
CA ARG A 13 5.85 1.38 13.79
C ARG A 13 6.14 0.05 14.48
N ALA A 14 5.11 -0.75 14.75
CA ALA A 14 5.28 -2.09 15.30
C ALA A 14 6.01 -3.04 14.34
N ALA A 15 5.65 -3.02 13.05
CA ALA A 15 6.33 -3.81 12.02
C ALA A 15 7.80 -3.41 11.86
N LYS A 16 8.11 -2.11 11.82
CA LYS A 16 9.47 -1.58 11.79
C LYS A 16 10.30 -2.05 13.00
N LYS A 17 9.71 -2.00 14.20
CA LYS A 17 10.34 -2.50 15.42
C LYS A 17 10.68 -3.99 15.28
N PHE A 18 9.71 -4.81 14.84
CA PHE A 18 9.91 -6.25 14.66
C PHE A 18 11.05 -6.58 13.67
N ILE A 19 11.12 -5.85 12.55
CA ILE A 19 12.15 -6.04 11.52
C ILE A 19 13.53 -5.65 12.04
N ASN A 20 13.63 -4.52 12.75
CA ASN A 20 14.86 -4.10 13.41
C ASN A 20 15.29 -5.11 14.49
N GLU A 21 14.36 -5.62 15.31
CA GLU A 21 14.63 -6.63 16.33
C GLU A 21 15.14 -7.95 15.71
N LYS A 22 14.70 -8.27 14.49
CA LYS A 22 15.18 -9.43 13.73
C LYS A 22 16.48 -9.17 12.96
N ASN A 23 17.07 -7.98 13.05
CA ASN A 23 18.26 -7.55 12.29
C ASN A 23 18.09 -7.79 10.77
N ILE A 24 16.88 -7.58 10.25
CA ILE A 24 16.61 -7.71 8.82
C ILE A 24 16.89 -6.37 8.15
N ASP A 25 17.75 -6.38 7.13
CA ASP A 25 18.09 -5.17 6.38
C ASP A 25 16.90 -4.73 5.49
N ALA A 26 16.19 -3.71 5.98
CA ALA A 26 15.03 -3.15 5.31
C ALA A 26 15.12 -1.62 5.24
N LYS A 27 14.90 -1.07 4.04
CA LYS A 27 14.79 0.35 3.76
C LYS A 27 13.33 0.77 3.89
N PHE A 28 13.06 1.65 4.85
CA PHE A 28 11.73 2.19 5.08
C PHE A 28 11.52 3.47 4.27
N ILE A 29 10.47 3.51 3.46
CA ILE A 29 10.10 4.63 2.60
C ILE A 29 8.75 5.16 3.07
N ASP A 30 8.66 6.49 3.26
CA ASP A 30 7.41 7.15 3.61
C ASP A 30 6.53 7.30 2.38
N ILE A 31 5.39 6.59 2.35
CA ILE A 31 4.46 6.60 1.21
C ILE A 31 3.90 8.00 0.92
N THR A 32 3.90 8.91 1.90
CA THR A 32 3.42 10.29 1.71
C THR A 32 4.44 11.22 1.07
N LYS A 33 5.71 10.80 1.03
CA LYS A 33 6.79 11.56 0.39
C LYS A 33 7.19 10.95 -0.95
N GLU A 34 7.28 9.62 -0.97
CA GLU A 34 7.72 8.87 -2.13
C GLU A 34 6.72 7.74 -2.37
N GLN A 35 5.80 8.00 -3.30
CA GLN A 35 4.83 7.03 -3.77
C GLN A 35 5.50 6.00 -4.68
N PRO A 36 5.13 4.71 -4.59
CA PRO A 36 5.61 3.70 -5.53
C PRO A 36 5.14 4.03 -6.96
N SER A 37 5.87 3.54 -7.96
CA SER A 37 5.43 3.68 -9.35
C SER A 37 4.31 2.68 -9.66
N LYS A 38 3.51 2.93 -10.71
CA LYS A 38 2.54 1.94 -11.21
C LYS A 38 3.18 0.57 -11.48
N GLU A 39 4.39 0.59 -12.04
CA GLU A 39 5.18 -0.61 -12.30
C GLU A 39 5.58 -1.35 -11.03
N ASP A 40 5.94 -0.62 -9.97
CA ASP A 40 6.30 -1.22 -8.68
C ASP A 40 5.09 -1.90 -8.03
N ILE A 41 3.92 -1.26 -8.11
CA ILE A 41 2.67 -1.85 -7.62
C ILE A 41 2.37 -3.15 -8.39
N ASN A 42 2.45 -3.13 -9.73
CA ASN A 42 2.23 -4.34 -10.52
C ASN A 42 3.20 -5.46 -10.12
N LYS A 43 4.50 -5.17 -9.99
CA LYS A 43 5.49 -6.15 -9.53
C LYS A 43 5.15 -6.72 -8.16
N ILE A 44 4.69 -5.90 -7.21
CA ILE A 44 4.27 -6.35 -5.88
C ILE A 44 3.05 -7.29 -6.00
N LEU A 45 2.05 -6.94 -6.79
CA LEU A 45 0.86 -7.76 -6.98
C LEU A 45 1.20 -9.12 -7.59
N GLU A 46 2.06 -9.14 -8.61
CA GLU A 46 2.54 -10.37 -9.25
C GLU A 46 3.43 -11.20 -8.30
N GLN A 47 4.38 -10.56 -7.61
CA GLN A 47 5.33 -11.23 -6.72
C GLN A 47 4.64 -11.87 -5.51
N PHE A 48 3.67 -11.18 -4.92
CA PHE A 48 2.95 -11.68 -3.75
C PHE A 48 1.65 -12.42 -4.11
N ASN A 49 1.28 -12.44 -5.40
CA ASN A 49 0.04 -13.01 -5.92
C ASN A 49 -1.20 -12.57 -5.08
N ILE A 50 -1.28 -11.27 -4.80
CA ILE A 50 -2.34 -10.67 -3.99
C ILE A 50 -3.26 -9.80 -4.84
N ASP A 51 -4.52 -9.73 -4.42
CA ASP A 51 -5.48 -8.80 -5.02
C ASP A 51 -5.15 -7.35 -4.62
N ILE A 52 -5.19 -6.45 -5.60
CA ILE A 52 -4.95 -5.02 -5.40
C ILE A 52 -5.89 -4.39 -4.36
N LYS A 53 -7.10 -4.93 -4.14
CA LYS A 53 -7.99 -4.50 -3.04
C LYS A 53 -7.30 -4.52 -1.67
N LYS A 54 -6.31 -5.39 -1.46
CA LYS A 54 -5.57 -5.47 -0.20
C LYS A 54 -4.58 -4.32 0.00
N LEU A 55 -4.17 -3.64 -1.07
CA LEU A 55 -3.31 -2.45 -0.99
C LEU A 55 -4.12 -1.19 -0.61
N PHE A 56 -5.42 -1.18 -0.87
CA PHE A 56 -6.28 -0.07 -0.47
C PHE A 56 -6.47 -0.04 1.05
N ASN A 57 -6.38 1.17 1.61
CA ASN A 57 -6.72 1.40 3.01
C ASN A 57 -8.24 1.31 3.23
N THR A 58 -8.76 0.08 3.34
CA THR A 58 -10.20 -0.20 3.52
C THR A 58 -10.80 0.42 4.79
N SER A 59 -9.97 0.77 5.77
CA SER A 59 -10.37 1.47 7.01
C SER A 59 -10.22 2.99 6.91
N GLY A 60 -9.64 3.50 5.83
CA GLY A 60 -9.42 4.93 5.60
C GLY A 60 -10.71 5.68 5.29
N LEU A 61 -10.76 6.96 5.71
CA LEU A 61 -11.88 7.86 5.45
C LEU A 61 -12.15 7.98 3.94
N LYS A 62 -11.10 8.23 3.14
CA LYS A 62 -11.21 8.37 1.68
C LYS A 62 -11.76 7.12 0.99
N TYR A 63 -11.44 5.91 1.47
CA TYR A 63 -12.02 4.67 0.93
C TYR A 63 -13.54 4.62 1.09
N ARG A 64 -14.04 5.11 2.24
CA ARG A 64 -15.48 5.18 2.55
C ARG A 64 -16.15 6.35 1.81
N GLU A 65 -15.52 7.52 1.76
CA GLU A 65 -16.05 8.72 1.09
C GLU A 65 -16.17 8.53 -0.43
N LEU A 66 -15.19 7.88 -1.06
CA LEU A 66 -15.19 7.65 -2.51
C LEU A 66 -16.03 6.44 -2.95
N GLY A 67 -16.58 5.68 -1.99
CA GLY A 67 -17.36 4.47 -2.27
C GLY A 67 -16.54 3.39 -2.98
N LEU A 68 -15.25 3.28 -2.66
CA LEU A 68 -14.33 2.39 -3.39
C LEU A 68 -14.71 0.91 -3.27
N LYS A 69 -15.42 0.53 -2.20
CA LYS A 69 -15.90 -0.86 -2.02
C LYS A 69 -16.70 -1.35 -3.23
N ASP A 70 -17.59 -0.51 -3.74
CA ASP A 70 -18.52 -0.81 -4.84
C ASP A 70 -17.91 -0.53 -6.22
N LYS A 71 -16.98 0.43 -6.32
CA LYS A 71 -16.28 0.77 -7.58
C LYS A 71 -15.14 -0.20 -7.91
N LEU A 72 -14.38 -0.65 -6.92
CA LEU A 72 -13.25 -1.56 -7.16
C LEU A 72 -13.62 -2.84 -7.94
N PRO A 73 -14.75 -3.55 -7.71
CA PRO A 73 -15.06 -4.71 -8.55
C PRO A 73 -15.33 -4.36 -10.03
N THR A 74 -15.74 -3.14 -10.36
CA THR A 74 -16.05 -2.72 -11.73
C THR A 74 -14.85 -2.12 -12.47
N LEU A 75 -13.82 -1.69 -11.75
CA LEU A 75 -12.64 -1.03 -12.31
C LEU A 75 -11.57 -2.04 -12.77
N ASN A 76 -10.83 -1.65 -13.81
CA ASN A 76 -9.68 -2.41 -14.29
C ASN A 76 -8.48 -2.24 -13.36
N LEU A 77 -7.49 -3.14 -13.49
CA LEU A 77 -6.29 -3.11 -12.64
C LEU A 77 -5.57 -1.75 -12.71
N GLU A 78 -5.37 -1.22 -13.92
CA GLU A 78 -4.72 0.09 -14.10
C GLU A 78 -5.47 1.24 -13.43
N GLU A 79 -6.80 1.28 -13.53
CA GLU A 79 -7.61 2.31 -12.87
C GLU A 79 -7.54 2.21 -11.35
N LYS A 80 -7.51 0.98 -10.82
CA LYS A 80 -7.32 0.77 -9.38
C LYS A 80 -5.95 1.28 -8.92
N ILE A 81 -4.89 1.00 -9.69
CA ILE A 81 -3.55 1.51 -9.38
C ILE A 81 -3.55 3.03 -9.42
N ASP A 82 -4.22 3.64 -10.41
CA ASP A 82 -4.31 5.10 -10.53
C ASP A 82 -5.01 5.73 -9.31
N ILE A 83 -6.14 5.16 -8.87
CA ILE A 83 -6.84 5.61 -7.66
C ILE A 83 -5.97 5.42 -6.40
N LEU A 84 -5.22 4.31 -6.32
CA LEU A 84 -4.33 4.06 -5.19
C LEU A 84 -3.19 5.09 -5.10
N LEU A 85 -2.67 5.54 -6.25
CA LEU A 85 -1.60 6.55 -6.34
C LEU A 85 -2.10 7.98 -6.26
N SER A 86 -3.36 8.24 -6.59
CA SER A 86 -3.97 9.56 -6.42
C SER A 86 -4.20 9.95 -4.95
N ASP A 87 -3.94 9.05 -4.00
CA ASP A 87 -4.24 9.20 -2.57
C ASP A 87 -3.07 9.69 -1.72
#